data_AF-A0A819ZI27-F1
#
_entry.id   AF-A0A819ZI27-F1
#
_cell.length_a   1.000
_cell.length_b   1.000
_cell.length_c   1.000
_cell.angle_alpha   90.00
_cell.angle_beta   90.00
_cell.angle_gamma   90.00
#
_symmetry.space_group_name_H-M   'P 1'
#
loop_
_entity.id
_entity.type
_entity.pdbx_description
1 polymer ?
#
loop_
_entity_poly.entity_id
_entity_poly.type
_entity_poly.pdbx_seq_one_letter_code
_entity_poly.pdbx_strand_id
1 'polypeptide(L)'
;HRSLSPEILHETDHTPRLEFGAAAYAVLESDRLVDIIIRRFGPADVDIYQRAIKPQSSDGTLPLDHQIGGRKGTLSKIDFDDDPHMVILEFASSSYAVLEQEQRVTVEVVRHGDTNSVVQFRLDTIDGTATAGEDYIKLSEEFRMERGQQEKKITIHIIDDNQWEPDETFFVKLSLPEGEENRTKLGSKTVALVTIINDDDPGFIEFEETINLVKESVGKAELKVARVNGADGKVSVHYRTKDIDAVGTKDYEPADNELVFEHGEISKIISIPITNDLEAEKDESFSVELYNPTGGAQIGKHAKTVVTIINDDDYKTMANKMASLVQVDLDKLSVTKTSWGEQFQNAMNVNGGDLETAKFGHYIAHTLAFFWKVLFAFVPPTSMAGGWLTFFVSLFFIALLTAVVGDVAAIFGCLVGLKDSITAISFVALGTSLPDTFASMIAAKNSKSADDAIGNITGSNSVNVFLGLGLPWLVAAIYWESKNLPFTVKAGDLSFSVLVFSVCCVLGMSVLIIRRFVGFFGKAELGGPTIPKYLCSVFFVLLWIGYLVLSSLQAYGYIAWSS
;
A
#
# COMPACT_ATOMS: atom_id res chain seq x y z
N HIS A 1 -23.97 -35.78 14.21
CA HIS A 1 -23.51 -37.14 13.92
C HIS A 1 -23.05 -37.17 12.47
N ARG A 2 -21.73 -37.31 12.26
CA ARG A 2 -21.00 -37.67 11.02
C ARG A 2 -21.12 -36.76 9.78
N SER A 3 -20.07 -36.45 9.01
CA SER A 3 -18.61 -36.33 9.18
C SER A 3 -18.00 -36.22 7.77
N LEU A 4 -17.04 -35.31 7.61
CA LEU A 4 -15.86 -35.35 6.70
C LEU A 4 -16.14 -35.19 5.18
N SER A 5 -15.38 -34.44 4.39
CA SER A 5 -14.09 -33.74 4.58
C SER A 5 -13.84 -32.77 3.38
N PRO A 6 -12.96 -31.76 3.52
CA PRO A 6 -12.63 -30.79 2.49
C PRO A 6 -11.36 -31.18 1.71
N GLU A 7 -11.31 -30.87 0.41
CA GLU A 7 -10.09 -30.89 -0.40
C GLU A 7 -9.56 -29.46 -0.56
N ILE A 8 -8.25 -29.34 -0.38
CA ILE A 8 -7.41 -28.15 -0.44
C ILE A 8 -6.91 -28.00 -1.87
N LEU A 9 -7.10 -26.84 -2.49
CA LEU A 9 -6.20 -26.33 -3.52
C LEU A 9 -5.94 -24.85 -3.26
N HIS A 10 -4.65 -24.58 -3.03
CA HIS A 10 -4.02 -23.26 -3.04
C HIS A 10 -4.22 -22.61 -4.42
N GLU A 11 -4.67 -21.36 -4.45
CA GLU A 11 -4.26 -20.44 -5.51
C GLU A 11 -4.26 -19.00 -4.99
N THR A 12 -3.11 -18.36 -5.19
CA THR A 12 -2.75 -16.99 -4.87
C THR A 12 -3.28 -16.02 -5.93
N ASP A 13 -3.29 -14.74 -5.55
CA ASP A 13 -3.48 -13.52 -6.35
C ASP A 13 -4.91 -12.98 -6.55
N HIS A 14 -5.22 -11.96 -5.75
CA HIS A 14 -6.32 -11.03 -5.96
C HIS A 14 -5.88 -9.90 -6.89
N THR A 15 -6.36 -9.91 -8.13
CA THR A 15 -6.59 -8.71 -8.94
C THR A 15 -8.10 -8.49 -9.04
N PRO A 16 -8.64 -7.27 -8.83
CA PRO A 16 -10.06 -7.02 -8.99
C PRO A 16 -10.43 -6.91 -10.47
N ARG A 17 -11.36 -7.76 -10.90
CA ARG A 17 -12.10 -7.64 -12.16
C ARG A 17 -12.90 -6.33 -12.17
N LEU A 18 -12.56 -5.43 -13.09
CA LEU A 18 -13.46 -4.41 -13.63
C LEU A 18 -14.33 -5.10 -14.69
N GLU A 19 -15.62 -5.28 -14.40
CA GLU A 19 -16.57 -5.85 -15.34
C GLU A 19 -17.79 -4.91 -15.51
N PHE A 20 -18.04 -4.62 -16.79
CA PHE A 20 -19.30 -4.19 -17.43
C PHE A 20 -19.84 -2.78 -17.16
N GLY A 21 -19.23 -1.79 -17.84
CA GLY A 21 -19.86 -0.50 -18.17
C GLY A 21 -19.76 -0.10 -19.66
N ALA A 22 -18.72 -0.53 -20.38
CA ALA A 22 -18.41 -0.03 -21.73
C ALA A 22 -19.31 -0.59 -22.86
N ALA A 23 -19.85 -1.81 -22.71
CA ALA A 23 -20.60 -2.46 -23.79
C ALA A 23 -22.00 -1.86 -24.03
N ALA A 24 -22.61 -1.22 -23.03
CA ALA A 24 -23.92 -0.57 -23.18
C ALA A 24 -23.81 0.84 -23.79
N TYR A 25 -22.67 1.52 -23.59
CA TYR A 25 -22.42 2.87 -24.12
C TYR A 25 -22.12 2.82 -25.64
N ALA A 26 -21.28 1.87 -26.07
CA ALA A 26 -20.93 1.70 -27.48
C ALA A 26 -22.14 1.39 -28.40
N VAL A 27 -23.19 0.74 -27.87
CA VAL A 27 -24.39 0.43 -28.65
C VAL A 27 -25.25 1.69 -28.87
N LEU A 28 -25.38 2.55 -27.87
CA LEU A 28 -26.16 3.79 -27.95
C LEU A 28 -25.50 4.83 -28.87
N GLU A 29 -24.17 4.86 -28.92
CA GLU A 29 -23.39 5.78 -29.75
C GLU A 29 -23.42 5.39 -31.23
N SER A 30 -23.44 4.08 -31.51
CA SER A 30 -23.55 3.55 -32.86
C SER A 30 -24.83 4.00 -33.58
N ASP A 31 -25.96 4.07 -32.88
CA ASP A 31 -27.23 4.52 -33.45
C ASP A 31 -27.23 6.03 -33.77
N ARG A 32 -26.58 6.87 -32.95
CA ARG A 32 -26.43 8.32 -33.23
C ARG A 32 -25.48 8.58 -34.39
N LEU A 33 -24.35 7.86 -34.45
CA LEU A 33 -23.39 7.93 -35.54
C LEU A 33 -24.01 7.48 -36.87
N VAL A 34 -24.78 6.39 -36.86
CA VAL A 34 -25.52 5.92 -38.04
C VAL A 34 -26.54 6.96 -38.51
N ASP A 35 -27.26 7.63 -37.60
CA ASP A 35 -28.22 8.69 -37.95
C ASP A 35 -27.55 9.94 -38.55
N ILE A 36 -26.37 10.34 -38.03
CA ILE A 36 -25.56 11.44 -38.59
C ILE A 36 -25.04 11.09 -39.98
N ILE A 37 -24.56 9.85 -40.16
CA ILE A 37 -24.04 9.36 -41.43
C ILE A 37 -25.16 9.26 -42.48
N ILE A 38 -26.34 8.73 -42.12
CA ILE A 38 -27.52 8.65 -43.00
C ILE A 38 -27.95 10.05 -43.47
N ARG A 39 -27.97 11.04 -42.56
CA ARG A 39 -28.40 12.40 -42.88
C ARG A 39 -27.44 13.17 -43.78
N ARG A 40 -26.14 12.81 -43.79
CA ARG A 40 -25.09 13.62 -44.43
C ARG A 40 -24.39 12.95 -45.62
N PHE A 41 -24.38 11.61 -45.69
CA PHE A 41 -23.71 10.84 -46.75
C PHE A 41 -24.67 9.91 -47.53
N GLY A 42 -25.84 9.59 -46.97
CA GLY A 42 -26.86 8.76 -47.63
C GLY A 42 -26.75 7.27 -47.31
N PRO A 43 -27.75 6.45 -47.70
CA PRO A 43 -27.90 5.08 -47.20
C PRO A 43 -26.87 4.06 -47.73
N ALA A 44 -26.15 4.37 -48.81
CA ALA A 44 -25.16 3.45 -49.40
C ALA A 44 -23.85 3.36 -48.59
N ASP A 45 -23.51 4.42 -47.86
CA ASP A 45 -22.26 4.50 -47.09
C ASP A 45 -22.38 3.84 -45.70
N VAL A 46 -23.61 3.69 -45.18
CA VAL A 46 -23.92 3.10 -43.86
C VAL A 46 -23.47 1.65 -43.74
N ASP A 47 -23.57 0.89 -44.83
CA ASP A 47 -23.28 -0.55 -44.86
C ASP A 47 -21.78 -0.85 -44.73
N ILE A 48 -20.93 0.12 -45.10
CA ILE A 48 -19.47 0.08 -44.94
C ILE A 48 -19.11 0.37 -43.47
N TYR A 49 -19.79 1.34 -42.84
CA TYR A 49 -19.57 1.72 -41.44
C TYR A 49 -20.05 0.66 -40.43
N GLN A 50 -21.22 0.04 -40.63
CA GLN A 50 -21.72 -1.02 -39.74
C GLN A 50 -20.80 -2.25 -39.70
N ARG A 51 -19.95 -2.45 -40.73
CA ARG A 51 -18.95 -3.54 -40.76
C ARG A 51 -17.65 -3.18 -40.03
N ALA A 52 -17.31 -1.89 -39.92
CA ALA A 52 -16.12 -1.42 -39.22
C ALA A 52 -16.31 -1.32 -37.69
N ILE A 53 -17.55 -1.11 -37.22
CA ILE A 53 -17.88 -0.88 -35.79
C ILE A 53 -18.03 -2.20 -35.00
N LYS A 54 -18.05 -3.38 -35.64
CA LYS A 54 -18.03 -4.65 -34.90
C LYS A 54 -16.63 -4.91 -34.32
N PRO A 55 -16.48 -5.11 -32.99
CA PRO A 55 -15.18 -5.43 -32.42
C PRO A 55 -14.70 -6.76 -33.01
N GLN A 56 -13.50 -6.76 -33.60
CA GLN A 56 -12.81 -8.02 -33.90
C GLN A 56 -12.52 -8.71 -32.55
N SER A 57 -13.08 -9.91 -32.36
CA SER A 57 -12.79 -10.73 -31.18
C SER A 57 -11.29 -10.99 -31.09
N SER A 58 -10.72 -10.83 -29.90
CA SER A 58 -9.30 -10.98 -29.58
C SER A 58 -8.76 -12.41 -29.67
N ASP A 59 -9.49 -13.33 -30.31
CA ASP A 59 -9.02 -14.68 -30.57
C ASP A 59 -9.36 -15.03 -32.02
N GLY A 60 -8.33 -15.29 -32.83
CA GLY A 60 -8.38 -15.39 -34.29
C GLY A 60 -9.09 -16.64 -34.84
N THR A 61 -10.31 -16.93 -34.38
CA THR A 61 -11.17 -17.99 -34.92
C THR A 61 -12.58 -17.48 -35.18
N LEU A 62 -13.01 -17.57 -36.44
CA LEU A 62 -14.39 -17.32 -36.86
C LEU A 62 -15.32 -18.40 -36.26
N PRO A 63 -16.43 -18.04 -35.60
CA PRO A 63 -17.45 -19.03 -35.24
C PRO A 63 -18.36 -19.32 -36.44
N LEU A 64 -18.56 -20.62 -36.68
CA LEU A 64 -19.55 -21.17 -37.61
C LEU A 64 -20.97 -21.17 -37.02
N ASP A 65 -21.91 -21.03 -37.96
CA ASP A 65 -23.31 -21.47 -37.99
C ASP A 65 -24.46 -20.63 -37.39
N HIS A 66 -25.28 -20.08 -38.30
CA HIS A 66 -26.64 -20.63 -38.50
C HIS A 66 -27.10 -20.48 -39.97
N GLN A 67 -27.53 -21.60 -40.57
CA GLN A 67 -27.97 -21.72 -41.96
C GLN A 67 -29.38 -21.16 -42.20
N ILE A 68 -29.56 -20.40 -43.29
CA ILE A 68 -30.77 -20.48 -44.14
C ILE A 68 -30.35 -20.34 -45.61
N GLY A 69 -30.62 -21.37 -46.42
CA GLY A 69 -30.94 -21.21 -47.84
C GLY A 69 -29.80 -20.99 -48.84
N GLY A 70 -29.21 -22.09 -49.31
CA GLY A 70 -28.56 -22.31 -50.61
C GLY A 70 -28.33 -21.11 -51.55
N ARG A 71 -27.11 -20.56 -51.50
CA ARG A 71 -26.29 -20.19 -52.67
C ARG A 71 -24.85 -20.04 -52.18
N LYS A 72 -23.92 -20.85 -52.72
CA LYS A 72 -22.48 -20.63 -52.54
C LYS A 72 -22.12 -19.31 -53.23
N GLY A 73 -22.21 -18.21 -52.49
CA GLY A 73 -21.56 -16.96 -52.84
C GLY A 73 -20.11 -17.06 -52.43
N THR A 74 -19.25 -17.43 -53.37
CA THR A 74 -17.82 -17.07 -53.28
C THR A 74 -17.77 -15.58 -52.97
N LEU A 75 -17.01 -15.16 -51.94
CA LEU A 75 -16.62 -13.76 -51.77
C LEU A 75 -15.98 -13.34 -53.09
N SER A 76 -16.76 -12.66 -53.92
CA SER A 76 -16.27 -12.03 -55.11
C SER A 76 -15.23 -11.03 -54.63
N LYS A 77 -13.96 -11.31 -54.93
CA LYS A 77 -13.05 -10.28 -55.41
C LYS A 77 -13.92 -9.27 -56.14
N ILE A 78 -13.89 -8.01 -55.71
CA ILE A 78 -14.39 -6.95 -56.55
C ILE A 78 -13.55 -7.07 -57.81
N ASP A 79 -14.11 -7.71 -58.84
CA ASP A 79 -13.59 -7.64 -60.19
C ASP A 79 -13.77 -6.17 -60.55
N PHE A 80 -12.71 -5.40 -60.32
CA PHE A 80 -12.53 -4.18 -61.06
C PHE A 80 -12.55 -4.63 -62.52
N ASP A 81 -13.59 -4.23 -63.23
CA ASP A 81 -13.63 -4.29 -64.68
C ASP A 81 -12.50 -3.36 -65.15
N ASP A 82 -11.27 -3.89 -65.12
CA ASP A 82 -10.01 -3.17 -65.27
C ASP A 82 -9.92 -2.73 -66.73
N ASP A 83 -10.50 -1.57 -67.04
CA ASP A 83 -9.91 -0.74 -68.06
C ASP A 83 -8.51 -0.35 -67.53
N PRO A 84 -7.41 -0.86 -68.12
CA PRO A 84 -6.06 -0.57 -67.65
C PRO A 84 -5.70 0.92 -67.80
N HIS A 85 -6.56 1.72 -68.42
CA HIS A 85 -6.43 3.16 -68.55
C HIS A 85 -7.19 3.96 -67.47
N MET A 86 -7.90 3.27 -66.58
CA MET A 86 -8.66 3.88 -65.49
C MET A 86 -7.80 4.01 -64.22
N VAL A 87 -7.95 5.14 -63.53
CA VAL A 87 -7.33 5.41 -62.24
C VAL A 87 -8.37 5.19 -61.14
N ILE A 88 -8.02 4.46 -60.09
CA ILE A 88 -8.89 4.28 -58.91
C ILE A 88 -8.18 4.89 -57.70
N LEU A 89 -8.85 5.83 -57.03
CA LEU A 89 -8.34 6.47 -55.82
C LEU A 89 -9.16 6.06 -54.61
N GLU A 90 -8.49 5.63 -53.54
CA GLU A 90 -9.10 5.34 -52.25
C GLU A 90 -8.09 5.59 -51.11
N PHE A 91 -8.57 5.68 -49.88
CA PHE A 91 -7.67 5.69 -48.72
C PHE A 91 -7.01 4.32 -48.51
N ALA A 92 -5.77 4.31 -48.04
CA ALA A 92 -5.08 3.08 -47.64
C ALA A 92 -5.85 2.36 -46.50
N SER A 93 -6.38 3.12 -45.54
CA SER A 93 -7.19 2.65 -44.42
C SER A 93 -8.51 3.42 -44.31
N SER A 94 -9.56 2.76 -43.82
CA SER A 94 -10.84 3.41 -43.50
C SER A 94 -10.85 4.04 -42.10
N SER A 95 -9.82 3.79 -41.28
CA SER A 95 -9.69 4.32 -39.93
C SER A 95 -8.24 4.63 -39.58
N TYR A 96 -8.04 5.74 -38.86
CA TYR A 96 -6.77 6.20 -38.32
C TYR A 96 -6.98 6.60 -36.86
N ALA A 97 -5.95 6.42 -36.03
CA ALA A 97 -5.95 6.87 -34.64
C ALA A 97 -4.63 7.60 -34.37
N VAL A 98 -4.71 8.68 -33.59
CA VAL A 98 -3.59 9.56 -33.29
C VAL A 98 -3.73 10.05 -31.85
N LEU A 99 -2.64 10.10 -31.10
CA LEU A 99 -2.61 10.79 -29.81
C LEU A 99 -2.60 12.30 -30.06
N GLU A 100 -3.29 13.05 -29.23
CA GLU A 100 -3.39 14.50 -29.36
C GLU A 100 -2.02 15.19 -29.39
N GLN A 101 -1.11 14.81 -28.48
CA GLN A 101 0.28 15.30 -28.43
C GLN A 101 1.12 15.09 -29.71
N GLU A 102 0.72 14.18 -30.61
CA GLU A 102 1.41 13.97 -31.90
C GLU A 102 1.14 15.13 -32.87
N GLN A 103 0.12 15.96 -32.62
CA GLN A 103 -0.26 17.19 -33.34
C GLN A 103 -0.55 17.02 -34.83
N ARG A 104 -0.40 15.81 -35.37
CA ARG A 104 -0.44 15.51 -36.80
C ARG A 104 -0.83 14.07 -37.04
N VAL A 105 -1.87 13.87 -37.84
CA VAL A 105 -2.19 12.55 -38.40
C VAL A 105 -1.85 12.53 -39.88
N THR A 106 -1.26 11.43 -40.35
CA THR A 106 -0.96 11.23 -41.77
C THR A 106 -1.95 10.24 -42.38
N VAL A 107 -2.83 10.75 -43.24
CA VAL A 107 -3.71 9.92 -44.07
C VAL A 107 -3.05 9.64 -45.41
N GLU A 108 -3.32 8.46 -45.97
CA GLU A 108 -2.68 8.02 -47.19
C GLU A 108 -3.73 7.68 -48.24
N VAL A 109 -3.62 8.32 -49.41
CA VAL A 109 -4.44 8.02 -50.59
C VAL A 109 -3.60 7.15 -51.52
N VAL A 110 -4.14 6.00 -51.89
CA VAL A 110 -3.52 5.04 -52.79
C VAL A 110 -4.20 5.09 -54.16
N ARG A 111 -3.39 4.88 -55.18
CA ARG A 111 -3.77 4.88 -56.58
C ARG A 111 -3.59 3.49 -57.17
N HIS A 112 -4.67 2.94 -57.69
CA HIS A 112 -4.67 1.70 -58.47
C HIS A 112 -4.91 1.99 -59.96
N GLY A 113 -4.56 1.04 -60.83
CA GLY A 113 -4.75 1.15 -62.28
C GLY A 113 -3.64 1.94 -62.99
N ASP A 114 -4.01 2.83 -63.93
CA ASP A 114 -3.05 3.64 -64.70
C ASP A 114 -2.22 4.53 -63.77
N THR A 115 -0.89 4.52 -63.90
CA THR A 115 0.05 5.40 -63.16
C THR A 115 0.73 6.44 -64.05
N ASN A 116 0.51 6.41 -65.36
CA ASN A 116 1.21 7.27 -66.32
C ASN A 116 0.51 8.61 -66.56
N SER A 117 -0.71 8.78 -66.06
CA SER A 117 -1.47 10.03 -66.07
C SER A 117 -1.26 10.82 -64.77
N VAL A 118 -1.43 12.13 -64.83
CA VAL A 118 -1.55 12.98 -63.65
C VAL A 118 -3.01 12.93 -63.21
N VAL A 119 -3.27 12.84 -61.91
CA VAL A 119 -4.63 12.84 -61.35
C VAL A 119 -4.75 13.87 -60.23
N GLN A 120 -5.90 14.54 -60.18
CA GLN A 120 -6.27 15.47 -59.12
C GLN A 120 -7.41 14.90 -58.28
N PHE A 121 -7.37 15.14 -56.98
CA PHE A 121 -8.42 14.76 -56.04
C PHE A 121 -8.53 15.80 -54.93
N ARG A 122 -9.67 15.87 -54.26
CA ARG A 122 -9.90 16.78 -53.14
C ARG A 122 -10.08 15.99 -51.85
N LEU A 123 -9.49 16.49 -50.77
CA LEU A 123 -9.79 16.04 -49.41
C LEU A 123 -10.48 17.14 -48.63
N ASP A 124 -11.61 16.78 -48.02
CA ASP A 124 -12.38 17.65 -47.14
C ASP A 124 -12.54 16.98 -45.78
N THR A 125 -12.16 17.67 -44.70
CA THR A 125 -12.47 17.25 -43.33
C THR A 125 -13.89 17.64 -42.96
N ILE A 126 -14.57 16.75 -42.24
CA ILE A 126 -15.95 16.90 -41.81
C ILE A 126 -16.01 16.56 -40.33
N ASP A 127 -16.57 17.49 -39.55
CA ASP A 127 -16.72 17.35 -38.10
C ASP A 127 -17.53 16.10 -37.74
N GLY A 128 -17.09 15.42 -36.68
CA GLY A 128 -17.79 14.31 -36.03
C GLY A 128 -18.18 14.71 -34.62
N THR A 129 -17.58 14.07 -33.61
CA THR A 129 -17.56 14.61 -32.23
C THR A 129 -16.48 15.69 -32.09
N ALA A 130 -15.34 15.50 -32.77
CA ALA A 130 -14.31 16.52 -32.94
C ALA A 130 -14.75 17.56 -33.98
N THR A 131 -14.46 18.82 -33.67
CA THR A 131 -14.81 20.02 -34.42
C THR A 131 -13.58 20.76 -34.93
N ALA A 132 -13.69 21.29 -36.15
CA ALA A 132 -12.61 22.06 -36.73
C ALA A 132 -12.40 23.41 -35.99
N GLY A 133 -11.17 23.65 -35.55
CA GLY A 133 -10.74 24.86 -34.84
C GLY A 133 -10.60 24.69 -33.33
N GLU A 134 -11.18 23.62 -32.77
CA GLU A 134 -10.97 23.19 -31.38
C GLU A 134 -10.00 22.00 -31.38
N ASP A 135 -10.32 20.91 -32.09
CA ASP A 135 -9.56 19.64 -31.98
C ASP A 135 -8.66 19.36 -33.19
N TYR A 136 -8.97 19.95 -34.35
CA TYR A 136 -8.16 19.82 -35.56
C TYR A 136 -8.29 21.02 -36.50
N ILE A 137 -7.32 21.20 -37.39
CA ILE A 137 -7.37 22.26 -38.40
C ILE A 137 -8.12 21.77 -39.64
N LYS A 138 -9.18 22.49 -40.02
CA LYS A 138 -9.97 22.19 -41.22
C LYS A 138 -9.08 22.06 -42.46
N LEU A 139 -9.18 20.93 -43.15
CA LEU A 139 -8.58 20.71 -44.46
C LEU A 139 -9.67 20.69 -45.54
N SER A 140 -9.53 21.52 -46.56
CA SER A 140 -10.37 21.51 -47.76
C SER A 140 -9.49 21.92 -48.94
N GLU A 141 -8.70 20.97 -49.43
CA GLU A 141 -7.63 21.21 -50.38
C GLU A 141 -7.63 20.19 -51.53
N GLU A 142 -7.19 20.64 -52.70
CA GLU A 142 -6.96 19.79 -53.85
C GLU A 142 -5.51 19.32 -53.90
N PHE A 143 -5.34 18.02 -54.06
CA PHE A 143 -4.07 17.35 -54.17
C PHE A 143 -3.87 16.78 -55.56
N ARG A 144 -2.59 16.65 -55.94
CA ARG A 144 -2.18 16.12 -57.23
C ARG A 144 -1.17 15.01 -57.05
N MET A 145 -1.41 13.89 -57.73
CA MET A 145 -0.44 12.80 -57.91
C MET A 145 0.19 12.92 -59.29
N GLU A 146 1.53 13.03 -59.32
CA GLU A 146 2.30 13.07 -60.56
C GLU A 146 2.44 11.66 -61.18
N ARG A 147 2.94 11.61 -62.41
CA ARG A 147 3.19 10.35 -63.13
C ARG A 147 4.13 9.45 -62.32
N GLY A 148 3.75 8.18 -62.20
CA GLY A 148 4.48 7.18 -61.43
C GLY A 148 4.24 7.20 -59.91
N GLN A 149 3.48 8.15 -59.38
CA GLN A 149 3.10 8.15 -57.96
C GLN A 149 1.93 7.20 -57.72
N GLN A 150 2.14 6.21 -56.84
CA GLN A 150 1.13 5.22 -56.44
C GLN A 150 0.48 5.55 -55.09
N GLU A 151 1.12 6.38 -54.28
CA GLU A 151 0.62 6.81 -52.98
C GLU A 151 0.90 8.29 -52.77
N LYS A 152 0.04 8.94 -51.99
CA LYS A 152 0.21 10.32 -51.53
C LYS A 152 -0.14 10.35 -50.06
N LYS A 153 0.81 10.80 -49.25
CA LYS A 153 0.64 11.04 -47.81
C LYS A 153 0.24 12.49 -47.61
N ILE A 154 -0.87 12.70 -46.90
CA ILE A 154 -1.42 14.01 -46.56
C ILE A 154 -1.44 14.11 -45.05
N THR A 155 -0.88 15.20 -44.53
CA THR A 155 -0.86 15.46 -43.10
C THR A 155 -2.00 16.40 -42.75
N ILE A 156 -2.80 16.02 -41.76
CA ILE A 156 -3.83 16.84 -41.13
C ILE A 156 -3.30 17.24 -39.76
N HIS A 157 -3.43 18.51 -39.41
CA HIS A 157 -2.99 19.03 -38.13
C HIS A 157 -4.06 18.79 -37.07
N ILE A 158 -3.64 18.17 -35.97
CA ILE A 158 -4.40 18.00 -34.74
C ILE A 158 -4.02 19.16 -33.81
N ILE A 159 -4.99 19.72 -33.13
CA ILE A 159 -4.77 20.75 -32.13
C ILE A 159 -4.54 20.00 -30.81
N ASP A 160 -3.50 20.41 -30.10
CA ASP A 160 -3.04 19.81 -28.86
C ASP A 160 -3.19 20.86 -27.79
N ASP A 161 -4.05 20.59 -26.82
CA ASP A 161 -4.23 21.45 -25.66
C ASP A 161 -3.80 20.76 -24.36
N ASN A 162 -4.40 21.12 -23.23
CA ASN A 162 -4.09 20.45 -21.96
C ASN A 162 -5.38 20.15 -21.20
N GLN A 163 -6.53 20.14 -21.85
CA GLN A 163 -7.83 20.01 -21.23
C GLN A 163 -8.31 18.59 -21.48
N TRP A 164 -8.59 17.86 -20.40
CA TRP A 164 -9.14 16.53 -20.54
C TRP A 164 -10.46 16.54 -21.31
N GLU A 165 -10.49 15.74 -22.37
CA GLU A 165 -11.63 15.47 -23.23
C GLU A 165 -11.78 13.96 -23.45
N PRO A 166 -13.00 13.46 -23.72
CA PRO A 166 -13.17 12.06 -24.16
C PRO A 166 -12.54 11.86 -25.55
N ASP A 167 -12.22 10.61 -25.92
CA ASP A 167 -11.76 10.31 -27.28
C ASP A 167 -12.76 10.82 -28.33
N GLU A 168 -12.25 11.58 -29.29
CA GLU A 168 -13.07 12.26 -30.28
C GLU A 168 -12.81 11.79 -31.71
N THR A 169 -13.74 12.08 -32.62
CA THR A 169 -13.65 11.63 -34.00
C THR A 169 -14.06 12.69 -35.01
N PHE A 170 -13.35 12.72 -36.14
CA PHE A 170 -13.74 13.47 -37.34
C PHE A 170 -13.55 12.61 -38.59
N PHE A 171 -14.07 13.08 -39.72
CA PHE A 171 -14.04 12.34 -40.98
C PHE A 171 -13.23 13.07 -42.04
N VAL A 172 -12.57 12.31 -42.91
CA VAL A 172 -11.89 12.83 -44.10
C VAL A 172 -12.54 12.23 -45.33
N LYS A 173 -13.12 13.08 -46.19
CA LYS A 173 -13.79 12.67 -47.41
C LYS A 173 -12.90 12.90 -48.62
N LEU A 174 -12.73 11.85 -49.42
CA LEU A 174 -12.12 11.89 -50.73
C LEU A 174 -13.16 12.16 -51.81
N SER A 175 -12.91 13.15 -52.66
CA SER A 175 -13.76 13.48 -53.80
C SER A 175 -12.95 13.80 -55.05
N LEU A 176 -13.59 13.69 -56.22
CA LEU A 176 -12.99 14.06 -57.50
C LEU A 176 -13.46 15.46 -57.90
N PRO A 177 -12.55 16.36 -58.33
CA PRO A 177 -12.92 17.62 -58.96
C PRO A 177 -13.75 17.39 -60.24
N GLU A 178 -14.57 18.38 -60.58
CA GLU A 178 -15.39 18.35 -61.79
C GLU A 178 -14.51 18.19 -63.05
N GLY A 179 -14.77 17.14 -63.84
CA GLY A 179 -14.02 16.84 -65.07
C GLY A 179 -13.00 15.69 -64.96
N GLU A 180 -12.63 15.25 -63.76
CA GLU A 180 -11.71 14.10 -63.54
C GLU A 180 -12.41 12.72 -63.64
N GLU A 181 -13.75 12.69 -63.64
CA GLU A 181 -14.57 11.47 -63.60
C GLU A 181 -14.50 10.59 -64.86
N ASN A 182 -14.02 11.15 -65.98
CA ASN A 182 -13.94 10.43 -67.25
C ASN A 182 -12.86 9.34 -67.25
N ARG A 183 -11.82 9.50 -66.42
CA ARG A 183 -10.65 8.61 -66.36
C ARG A 183 -10.29 8.16 -64.95
N THR A 184 -10.88 8.78 -63.94
CA THR A 184 -10.65 8.47 -62.53
C THR A 184 -11.97 8.09 -61.87
N LYS A 185 -11.95 7.03 -61.05
CA LYS A 185 -13.05 6.62 -60.17
C LYS A 185 -12.57 6.58 -58.73
N LEU A 186 -13.51 6.75 -57.82
CA LEU A 186 -13.27 6.49 -56.40
C LEU A 186 -13.41 4.98 -56.12
N GLY A 187 -12.54 4.46 -55.28
CA GLY A 187 -12.57 3.07 -54.83
C GLY A 187 -13.57 2.84 -53.71
N SER A 188 -13.33 1.82 -52.89
CA SER A 188 -14.26 1.41 -51.84
C SER A 188 -14.12 2.23 -50.55
N LYS A 189 -12.93 2.78 -50.29
CA LYS A 189 -12.62 3.58 -49.10
C LYS A 189 -12.53 5.07 -49.47
N THR A 190 -13.69 5.71 -49.55
CA THR A 190 -13.81 7.14 -49.95
C THR A 190 -13.94 8.08 -48.76
N VAL A 191 -14.22 7.55 -47.57
CA VAL A 191 -14.24 8.28 -46.31
C VAL A 191 -13.39 7.53 -45.30
N ALA A 192 -12.54 8.26 -44.58
CA ALA A 192 -11.76 7.73 -43.47
C ALA A 192 -12.23 8.36 -42.15
N LEU A 193 -12.37 7.54 -41.11
CA LEU A 193 -12.57 7.99 -39.73
C LEU A 193 -11.21 8.27 -39.09
N VAL A 194 -11.05 9.42 -38.46
CA VAL A 194 -9.88 9.72 -37.63
C VAL A 194 -10.35 9.84 -36.18
N THR A 195 -9.72 9.07 -35.30
CA THR A 195 -9.92 9.14 -33.84
C THR A 195 -8.75 9.89 -33.22
N ILE A 196 -9.04 10.98 -32.50
CA ILE A 196 -8.11 11.71 -31.66
C ILE A 196 -8.23 11.08 -30.26
N ILE A 197 -7.12 10.52 -29.78
CA ILE A 197 -7.03 9.92 -28.45
C ILE A 197 -6.45 10.99 -27.53
N ASN A 198 -7.23 11.43 -26.56
CA ASN A 198 -6.78 12.40 -25.56
C ASN A 198 -5.76 11.75 -24.62
N ASP A 199 -4.70 12.48 -24.31
CA ASP A 199 -3.62 12.01 -23.44
C ASP A 199 -3.39 12.86 -22.19
N ASP A 200 -4.36 13.74 -21.88
CA ASP A 200 -4.38 14.53 -20.64
C ASP A 200 -4.90 13.71 -19.46
N ASP A 201 -4.31 13.90 -18.27
CA ASP A 201 -4.80 13.29 -17.04
C ASP A 201 -5.32 14.36 -16.05
N PRO A 202 -6.64 14.47 -15.86
CA PRO A 202 -7.21 15.45 -14.95
C PRO A 202 -6.99 15.07 -13.47
N GLY A 203 -6.58 13.84 -13.17
CA GLY A 203 -6.22 13.38 -11.83
C GLY A 203 -7.39 13.20 -10.86
N PHE A 204 -7.03 12.89 -9.62
CA PHE A 204 -7.95 12.66 -8.50
C PHE A 204 -7.85 13.77 -7.48
N ILE A 205 -8.98 14.29 -7.01
CA ILE A 205 -9.05 15.31 -5.96
C ILE A 205 -9.41 14.64 -4.63
N GLU A 206 -8.57 14.82 -3.62
CA GLU A 206 -8.77 14.22 -2.29
C GLU A 206 -8.18 15.06 -1.16
N PHE A 207 -8.65 14.87 0.08
CA PHE A 207 -8.04 15.49 1.25
C PHE A 207 -6.67 14.86 1.55
N GLU A 208 -5.67 15.69 1.86
CA GLU A 208 -4.34 15.23 2.27
C GLU A 208 -4.41 14.48 3.61
N GLU A 209 -5.27 14.97 4.52
CA GLU A 209 -5.52 14.38 5.84
C GLU A 209 -7.01 14.08 6.05
N THR A 210 -7.32 12.90 6.57
CA THR A 210 -8.71 12.47 6.88
C THR A 210 -9.20 12.95 8.25
N ILE A 211 -8.28 13.43 9.11
CA ILE A 211 -8.56 13.96 10.44
C ILE A 211 -7.73 15.24 10.61
N ASN A 212 -8.38 16.35 10.90
CA ASN A 212 -7.76 17.65 11.16
C ASN A 212 -8.10 18.09 12.59
N LEU A 213 -7.09 18.52 13.34
CA LEU A 213 -7.24 19.01 14.72
C LEU A 213 -6.98 20.50 14.74
N VAL A 214 -7.97 21.26 15.19
CA VAL A 214 -7.87 22.72 15.25
C VAL A 214 -8.22 23.20 16.63
N LYS A 215 -7.59 24.29 17.07
CA LYS A 215 -7.99 24.98 18.29
C LYS A 215 -9.22 25.81 18.01
N GLU A 216 -10.07 25.96 19.01
CA GLU A 216 -11.16 26.93 18.97
C GLU A 216 -10.64 28.36 18.71
N SER A 217 -9.51 28.73 19.32
CA SER A 217 -8.87 30.05 19.15
C SER A 217 -8.16 30.28 17.80
N VAL A 218 -8.09 29.26 16.92
CA VAL A 218 -7.35 29.37 15.65
C VAL A 218 -8.05 30.30 14.65
N GLY A 219 -9.36 30.51 14.81
CA GLY A 219 -10.20 31.35 13.95
C GLY A 219 -10.55 30.75 12.59
N LYS A 220 -9.68 29.96 11.97
CA LYS A 220 -9.97 29.23 10.72
C LYS A 220 -9.30 27.86 10.65
N ALA A 221 -10.06 26.83 10.29
CA ALA A 221 -9.56 25.52 9.93
C ALA A 221 -9.10 25.51 8.48
N GLU A 222 -7.82 25.24 8.24
CA GLU A 222 -7.22 25.15 6.90
C GLU A 222 -7.08 23.67 6.50
N LEU A 223 -7.92 23.23 5.57
CA LEU A 223 -7.96 21.85 5.09
C LEU A 223 -7.28 21.77 3.73
N LYS A 224 -6.18 21.02 3.66
CA LYS A 224 -5.46 20.81 2.40
C LYS A 224 -6.14 19.75 1.55
N VAL A 225 -6.37 20.10 0.29
CA VAL A 225 -6.89 19.24 -0.76
C VAL A 225 -5.80 19.08 -1.81
N ALA A 226 -5.45 17.84 -2.10
CA ALA A 226 -4.45 17.47 -3.09
C ALA A 226 -5.14 16.99 -4.38
N ARG A 227 -4.51 17.31 -5.51
CA ARG A 227 -4.81 16.76 -6.83
C ARG A 227 -3.67 15.78 -7.18
N VAL A 228 -3.98 14.50 -7.31
CA VAL A 228 -3.00 13.41 -7.41
C VAL A 228 -3.17 12.62 -8.71
N ASN A 229 -2.08 12.04 -9.21
CA ASN A 229 -2.05 11.24 -10.44
C ASN A 229 -2.61 11.97 -11.68
N GLY A 230 -2.37 13.26 -11.81
CA GLY A 230 -2.82 14.07 -12.95
C GLY A 230 -2.97 15.53 -12.55
N ALA A 231 -2.64 16.44 -13.45
CA ALA A 231 -2.74 17.89 -13.22
C ALA A 231 -3.16 18.66 -14.47
N ASP A 232 -3.65 17.96 -15.49
CA ASP A 232 -3.94 18.53 -16.79
C ASP A 232 -5.33 19.16 -16.79
N GLY A 233 -5.43 20.34 -17.39
CA GLY A 233 -6.69 21.05 -17.52
C GLY A 233 -7.17 21.71 -16.24
N LYS A 234 -8.22 22.50 -16.44
CA LYS A 234 -8.94 23.17 -15.36
C LYS A 234 -10.01 22.24 -14.83
N VAL A 235 -9.96 21.97 -13.52
CA VAL A 235 -10.92 21.08 -12.86
C VAL A 235 -11.52 21.77 -11.65
N SER A 236 -12.72 21.39 -11.26
CA SER A 236 -13.32 21.87 -10.02
C SER A 236 -14.03 20.78 -9.27
N VAL A 237 -14.23 21.00 -7.98
CA VAL A 237 -14.97 20.12 -7.09
C VAL A 237 -15.74 20.95 -6.08
N HIS A 238 -16.97 20.57 -5.77
CA HIS A 238 -17.71 21.18 -4.68
C HIS A 238 -17.32 20.57 -3.34
N TYR A 239 -17.38 21.36 -2.28
CA TYR A 239 -17.23 20.86 -0.93
C TYR A 239 -18.31 21.43 -0.03
N ARG A 240 -18.76 20.62 0.93
CA ARG A 240 -19.72 21.07 1.95
C ARG A 240 -19.39 20.57 3.34
N THR A 241 -19.75 21.37 4.33
CA THR A 241 -19.66 21.00 5.76
C THR A 241 -20.91 20.26 6.23
N LYS A 242 -20.74 19.32 7.16
CA LYS A 242 -21.83 18.60 7.84
C LYS A 242 -21.52 18.47 9.32
N ASP A 243 -22.52 18.79 10.12
CA ASP A 243 -22.50 18.65 11.57
C ASP A 243 -22.31 17.18 12.00
N ILE A 244 -21.52 16.98 13.05
CA ILE A 244 -21.45 15.71 13.78
C ILE A 244 -21.79 15.98 15.25
N ASP A 245 -20.86 16.57 15.99
CA ASP A 245 -21.03 17.05 17.36
C ASP A 245 -21.02 18.58 17.39
N ALA A 246 -20.13 19.21 16.62
CA ALA A 246 -20.11 20.64 16.36
C ALA A 246 -21.27 21.00 15.42
N VAL A 247 -21.96 22.08 15.75
CA VAL A 247 -23.15 22.60 15.07
C VAL A 247 -22.79 23.85 14.27
N GLY A 248 -23.10 23.83 12.97
CA GLY A 248 -22.96 24.97 12.10
C GLY A 248 -23.66 26.21 12.65
N THR A 249 -23.02 27.38 12.53
CA THR A 249 -23.42 28.70 13.08
C THR A 249 -23.23 28.90 14.57
N LYS A 250 -23.01 27.82 15.33
CA LYS A 250 -22.56 27.89 16.72
C LYS A 250 -21.04 27.77 16.77
N ASP A 251 -20.49 26.67 16.29
CA ASP A 251 -19.09 26.29 16.52
C ASP A 251 -18.20 26.57 15.29
N TYR A 252 -18.79 26.62 14.10
CA TYR A 252 -18.12 26.95 12.86
C TYR A 252 -19.10 27.57 11.84
N GLU A 253 -18.59 28.27 10.82
CA GLU A 253 -19.42 28.77 9.73
C GLU A 253 -19.65 27.69 8.65
N PRO A 254 -20.90 27.29 8.36
CA PRO A 254 -21.17 26.32 7.32
C PRO A 254 -20.69 26.81 5.95
N ALA A 255 -20.05 25.92 5.20
CA ALA A 255 -19.58 26.22 3.86
C ALA A 255 -20.18 25.21 2.86
N ASP A 256 -20.57 25.72 1.70
CA ASP A 256 -20.95 24.94 0.52
C ASP A 256 -20.48 25.73 -0.71
N ASN A 257 -19.23 25.50 -1.11
CA ASN A 257 -18.56 26.28 -2.15
C ASN A 257 -17.87 25.38 -3.16
N GLU A 258 -17.42 25.97 -4.25
CA GLU A 258 -16.63 25.32 -5.29
C GLU A 258 -15.13 25.58 -5.08
N LEU A 259 -14.32 24.55 -5.26
CA LEU A 259 -12.87 24.59 -5.26
C LEU A 259 -12.37 24.33 -6.69
N VAL A 260 -11.75 25.33 -7.29
CA VAL A 260 -11.26 25.27 -8.68
C VAL A 260 -9.75 25.13 -8.69
N PHE A 261 -9.22 24.13 -9.38
CA PHE A 261 -7.79 23.94 -9.67
C PHE A 261 -7.51 24.38 -11.11
N GLU A 262 -6.55 25.27 -11.30
CA GLU A 262 -6.06 25.62 -12.64
C GLU A 262 -5.10 24.54 -13.16
N HIS A 263 -4.77 24.58 -14.45
CA HIS A 263 -3.81 23.64 -15.05
C HIS A 263 -2.46 23.65 -14.30
N GLY A 264 -1.94 22.47 -14.00
CA GLY A 264 -0.70 22.26 -13.23
C GLY A 264 -0.82 22.51 -11.71
N GLU A 265 -1.99 22.92 -11.21
CA GLU A 265 -2.20 23.16 -9.79
C GLU A 265 -2.49 21.85 -9.05
N ILE A 266 -1.60 21.49 -8.10
CA ILE A 266 -1.65 20.19 -7.40
C ILE A 266 -2.22 20.26 -5.98
N SER A 267 -2.44 21.45 -5.42
CA SER A 267 -2.92 21.60 -4.04
C SER A 267 -3.69 22.89 -3.83
N LYS A 268 -4.79 22.82 -3.08
CA LYS A 268 -5.50 23.98 -2.55
C LYS A 268 -5.88 23.83 -1.09
N ILE A 269 -6.22 24.95 -0.47
CA ILE A 269 -6.63 25.03 0.93
C ILE A 269 -8.08 25.48 0.98
N ILE A 270 -8.94 24.68 1.62
CA ILE A 270 -10.28 25.08 2.05
C ILE A 270 -10.14 25.74 3.42
N SER A 271 -10.71 26.92 3.61
CA SER A 271 -10.67 27.65 4.87
C SER A 271 -12.07 27.76 5.46
N ILE A 272 -12.30 27.08 6.59
CA ILE A 272 -13.58 27.10 7.31
C ILE A 272 -13.42 27.96 8.57
N PRO A 273 -14.15 29.08 8.71
CA PRO A 273 -14.12 29.88 9.93
C PRO A 273 -14.61 29.07 11.13
N ILE A 274 -13.85 29.13 12.22
CA ILE A 274 -14.18 28.52 13.51
C ILE A 274 -14.63 29.64 14.45
N THR A 275 -15.78 29.45 15.08
CA THR A 275 -16.26 30.38 16.10
C THR A 275 -15.51 30.12 17.39
N ASN A 276 -15.02 31.17 18.02
CA ASN A 276 -14.43 31.09 19.35
C ASN A 276 -15.39 31.78 20.32
N ASP A 277 -15.92 31.03 21.28
CA ASP A 277 -16.77 31.59 22.32
C ASP A 277 -16.10 31.57 23.70
N LEU A 278 -16.87 31.85 24.75
CA LEU A 278 -16.35 31.96 26.12
C LEU A 278 -16.82 30.81 27.01
N GLU A 279 -17.57 29.85 26.47
CA GLU A 279 -18.06 28.68 27.18
C GLU A 279 -17.03 27.56 27.09
N ALA A 280 -16.75 26.91 28.23
CA ALA A 280 -15.84 25.78 28.24
C ALA A 280 -16.55 24.54 27.71
N GLU A 281 -16.35 24.25 26.42
CA GLU A 281 -16.96 23.09 25.76
C GLU A 281 -16.02 21.88 25.71
N LYS A 282 -16.60 20.72 25.41
CA LYS A 282 -15.84 19.49 25.15
C LYS A 282 -15.29 19.52 23.72
N ASP A 283 -14.39 18.60 23.39
CA ASP A 283 -13.96 18.41 22.00
C ASP A 283 -15.18 18.08 21.12
N GLU A 284 -15.39 18.87 20.08
CA GLU A 284 -16.50 18.74 19.14
C GLU A 284 -15.98 18.54 17.72
N SER A 285 -16.77 17.89 16.88
CA SER A 285 -16.36 17.54 15.52
C SER A 285 -17.40 17.88 14.47
N PHE A 286 -16.93 18.29 13.30
CA PHE A 286 -17.74 18.38 12.08
C PHE A 286 -16.99 17.71 10.94
N SER A 287 -17.64 17.53 9.80
CA SER A 287 -16.99 16.94 8.63
C SER A 287 -17.13 17.78 7.37
N VAL A 288 -16.15 17.64 6.49
CA VAL A 288 -16.15 18.27 5.16
C VAL A 288 -16.04 17.17 4.12
N GLU A 289 -16.94 17.20 3.13
CA GLU A 289 -16.97 16.21 2.05
C GLU A 289 -16.88 16.88 0.68
N LEU A 290 -16.10 16.27 -0.21
CA LEU A 290 -15.99 16.64 -1.62
C LEU A 290 -17.10 15.95 -2.42
N TYR A 291 -17.66 16.64 -3.41
CA TYR A 291 -18.70 16.11 -4.29
C TYR A 291 -18.72 16.84 -5.64
N ASN A 292 -19.36 16.22 -6.64
CA ASN A 292 -19.54 16.76 -8.01
C ASN A 292 -18.25 17.32 -8.63
N PRO A 293 -17.22 16.51 -8.91
CA PRO A 293 -16.06 16.97 -9.66
C PRO A 293 -16.42 17.24 -11.13
N THR A 294 -15.72 18.18 -11.77
CA THR A 294 -15.87 18.52 -13.20
C THR A 294 -14.51 18.58 -13.91
N GLY A 295 -14.53 18.63 -15.24
CA GLY A 295 -13.29 18.68 -16.06
C GLY A 295 -12.56 17.33 -16.11
N GLY A 296 -13.29 16.21 -16.03
CA GLY A 296 -12.72 14.86 -16.08
C GLY A 296 -12.15 14.33 -14.76
N ALA A 297 -11.88 15.20 -13.79
CA ALA A 297 -11.34 14.80 -12.49
C ALA A 297 -12.30 13.88 -11.73
N GLN A 298 -11.72 13.00 -10.90
CA GLN A 298 -12.47 12.10 -10.04
C GLN A 298 -12.17 12.37 -8.57
N ILE A 299 -13.05 11.95 -7.66
CA ILE A 299 -12.77 12.05 -6.22
C ILE A 299 -11.92 10.84 -5.79
N GLY A 300 -10.82 11.11 -5.10
CA GLY A 300 -9.89 10.08 -4.63
C GLY A 300 -10.39 9.31 -3.40
N LYS A 301 -9.47 8.60 -2.73
CA LYS A 301 -9.80 7.74 -1.59
C LYS A 301 -10.25 8.55 -0.38
N HIS A 302 -9.70 9.75 -0.21
CA HIS A 302 -10.04 10.64 0.91
C HIS A 302 -11.06 11.70 0.48
N ALA A 303 -12.28 11.25 0.17
CA ALA A 303 -13.40 12.12 -0.23
C ALA A 303 -13.96 12.98 0.93
N LYS A 304 -13.67 12.58 2.17
CA LYS A 304 -14.21 13.19 3.39
C LYS A 304 -13.10 13.35 4.42
N THR A 305 -13.10 14.47 5.13
CA THR A 305 -12.26 14.71 6.29
C THR A 305 -13.11 15.10 7.49
N VAL A 306 -12.62 14.78 8.69
CA VAL A 306 -13.24 15.17 9.97
C VAL A 306 -12.37 16.24 10.61
N VAL A 307 -13.00 17.34 11.03
CA VAL A 307 -12.36 18.43 11.75
C VAL A 307 -12.80 18.35 13.20
N THR A 308 -11.86 18.20 14.13
CA THR A 308 -12.12 18.24 15.56
C THR A 308 -11.62 19.56 16.12
N ILE A 309 -12.54 20.33 16.69
CA ILE A 309 -12.28 21.56 17.42
C ILE A 309 -11.94 21.18 18.85
N ILE A 310 -10.73 21.50 19.29
CA ILE A 310 -10.24 21.21 20.62
C ILE A 310 -10.23 22.50 21.43
N ASN A 311 -10.67 22.39 22.69
CA ASN A 311 -10.52 23.44 23.67
C ASN A 311 -9.02 23.76 23.91
N ASP A 312 -8.70 25.04 24.08
CA ASP A 312 -7.33 25.55 24.18
C ASP A 312 -6.48 24.89 25.28
N ASP A 313 -7.12 24.45 26.36
CA ASP A 313 -6.47 23.80 27.52
C ASP A 313 -5.97 22.36 27.23
N ASP A 314 -6.62 21.64 26.30
CA ASP A 314 -6.34 20.23 26.01
C ASP A 314 -5.59 19.98 24.68
N TYR A 315 -5.51 20.98 23.79
CA TYR A 315 -4.85 20.88 22.49
C TYR A 315 -3.38 20.46 22.58
N LYS A 316 -2.60 21.04 23.50
CA LYS A 316 -1.18 20.70 23.65
C LYS A 316 -0.99 19.22 24.02
N THR A 317 -1.88 18.66 24.83
CA THR A 317 -1.78 17.28 25.29
C THR A 317 -2.14 16.28 24.18
N MET A 318 -3.15 16.58 23.35
CA MET A 318 -3.55 15.72 22.23
C MET A 318 -2.63 15.88 21.00
N ALA A 319 -2.24 17.10 20.64
CA ALA A 319 -1.28 17.35 19.56
C ALA A 319 0.06 16.64 19.84
N ASN A 320 0.54 16.67 21.09
CA ASN A 320 1.73 15.91 21.51
C ASN A 320 1.50 14.39 21.47
N LYS A 321 0.30 13.90 21.75
CA LYS A 321 -0.03 12.46 21.62
C LYS A 321 -0.08 12.01 20.16
N MET A 322 -0.60 12.83 19.25
CA MET A 322 -0.67 12.49 17.83
C MET A 322 0.69 12.67 17.14
N ALA A 323 1.40 13.74 17.43
CA ALA A 323 2.79 13.93 16.99
C ALA A 323 3.67 12.80 17.48
N SER A 324 3.52 12.33 18.73
CA SER A 324 4.24 11.16 19.22
C SER A 324 3.79 9.85 18.56
N LEU A 325 2.53 9.69 18.15
CA LEU A 325 2.08 8.51 17.38
C LEU A 325 2.64 8.52 15.95
N VAL A 326 2.66 9.66 15.27
CA VAL A 326 3.27 9.85 13.95
C VAL A 326 4.79 9.72 14.01
N GLN A 327 5.41 10.28 15.07
CA GLN A 327 6.84 10.13 15.33
C GLN A 327 7.19 8.69 15.68
N VAL A 328 6.33 7.94 16.37
CA VAL A 328 6.52 6.50 16.61
C VAL A 328 6.46 5.68 15.31
N ASP A 329 5.63 6.06 14.34
CA ASP A 329 5.61 5.40 13.02
C ASP A 329 6.77 5.83 12.11
N LEU A 330 7.20 7.09 12.17
CA LEU A 330 8.45 7.55 11.53
C LEU A 330 9.70 6.93 12.19
N ASP A 331 9.69 6.71 13.50
CA ASP A 331 10.78 6.07 14.24
C ASP A 331 10.86 4.56 13.97
N LYS A 332 9.73 3.91 13.71
CA LYS A 332 9.72 2.53 13.18
C LYS A 332 10.29 2.46 11.77
N LEU A 333 10.20 3.53 10.98
CA LEU A 333 10.86 3.64 9.68
C LEU A 333 12.34 4.10 9.81
N SER A 334 12.70 4.81 10.89
CA SER A 334 14.05 5.37 11.14
C SER A 334 14.99 4.45 11.94
N VAL A 335 14.58 3.19 12.21
CA VAL A 335 15.36 2.15 12.97
C VAL A 335 16.81 1.97 12.48
N THR A 336 17.20 2.57 11.35
CA THR A 336 18.58 2.61 10.87
C THR A 336 19.08 4.05 10.73
N LYS A 337 19.54 4.68 11.83
CA LYS A 337 20.65 5.69 11.88
C LYS A 337 20.78 6.46 13.22
N THR A 338 20.74 5.81 14.39
CA THR A 338 21.25 6.51 15.60
C THR A 338 22.76 6.72 15.45
N SER A 339 23.26 7.94 15.61
CA SER A 339 24.70 8.18 15.60
C SER A 339 25.35 7.66 16.90
N TRP A 340 26.64 7.32 16.89
CA TRP A 340 27.29 6.80 18.10
C TRP A 340 27.28 7.82 19.24
N GLY A 341 27.40 9.12 18.93
CA GLY A 341 27.28 10.21 19.92
C GLY A 341 25.89 10.33 20.52
N GLU A 342 24.85 10.10 19.72
CA GLU A 342 23.45 10.11 20.18
C GLU A 342 23.15 8.96 21.14
N GLN A 343 23.77 7.79 20.97
CA GLN A 343 23.66 6.70 21.94
C GLN A 343 24.21 7.08 23.31
N PHE A 344 25.36 7.76 23.35
CA PHE A 344 25.91 8.27 24.61
C PHE A 344 25.05 9.37 25.21
N GLN A 345 24.49 10.27 24.39
CA GLN A 345 23.57 11.31 24.84
C GLN A 345 22.30 10.71 25.47
N ASN A 346 21.71 9.70 24.82
CA ASN A 346 20.54 8.97 25.32
C ASN A 346 20.85 8.13 26.57
N ALA A 347 22.09 7.62 26.69
CA ALA A 347 22.56 6.91 27.87
C ALA A 347 22.70 7.85 29.08
N MET A 348 23.16 9.09 28.86
CA MET A 348 23.37 10.08 29.92
C MET A 348 22.11 10.81 30.36
N ASN A 349 21.07 10.87 29.52
CA ASN A 349 19.85 11.62 29.83
C ASN A 349 18.68 10.73 30.31
N VAL A 350 17.92 11.24 31.27
CA VAL A 350 16.64 10.64 31.68
C VAL A 350 15.67 10.82 30.51
N ASN A 351 14.99 9.74 30.12
CA ASN A 351 14.02 9.74 29.03
C ASN A 351 14.56 10.30 27.68
N GLY A 352 15.85 10.10 27.37
CA GLY A 352 16.43 10.59 26.10
C GLY A 352 16.59 12.12 26.01
N GLY A 353 16.39 12.84 27.11
CA GLY A 353 16.47 14.32 27.15
C GLY A 353 15.11 15.00 27.20
N ASP A 354 14.00 14.26 27.02
CA ASP A 354 12.66 14.79 27.21
C ASP A 354 12.29 14.79 28.71
N LEU A 355 12.66 15.89 29.36
CA LEU A 355 12.40 16.14 30.79
C LEU A 355 10.94 16.52 31.06
N GLU A 356 10.18 16.96 30.06
CA GLU A 356 8.81 17.45 30.25
C GLU A 356 7.80 16.32 30.44
N THR A 357 8.06 15.15 29.84
CA THR A 357 7.25 13.94 30.02
C THR A 357 7.79 12.97 31.09
N ALA A 358 8.92 13.29 31.72
CA ALA A 358 9.62 12.38 32.64
C ALA A 358 8.91 12.25 34.00
N LYS A 359 8.25 11.11 34.23
CA LYS A 359 7.69 10.74 35.55
C LYS A 359 8.78 10.26 36.52
N PHE A 360 8.49 10.29 37.82
CA PHE A 360 9.39 9.79 38.88
C PHE A 360 9.92 8.36 38.62
N GLY A 361 9.11 7.49 38.04
CA GLY A 361 9.54 6.14 37.63
C GLY A 361 10.65 6.12 36.58
N HIS A 362 10.71 7.09 35.67
CA HIS A 362 11.77 7.19 34.66
C HIS A 362 13.12 7.57 35.29
N TYR A 363 13.10 8.40 36.33
CA TYR A 363 14.31 8.73 37.08
C TYR A 363 14.87 7.51 37.81
N ILE A 364 14.02 6.78 38.54
CA ILE A 364 14.45 5.54 39.21
C ILE A 364 14.99 4.53 38.19
N ALA A 365 14.27 4.31 37.10
CA ALA A 365 14.70 3.38 36.06
C ALA A 365 16.01 3.82 35.41
N HIS A 366 16.20 5.12 35.15
CA HIS A 366 17.44 5.65 34.62
C HIS A 366 18.60 5.45 35.60
N THR A 367 18.43 5.75 36.89
CA THR A 367 19.48 5.54 37.90
C THR A 367 19.88 4.08 38.04
N LEU A 368 18.91 3.17 38.10
CA LEU A 368 19.18 1.72 38.19
C LEU A 368 19.83 1.16 36.93
N ALA A 369 19.45 1.68 35.76
CA ALA A 369 19.97 1.23 34.47
C ALA A 369 21.19 2.02 33.99
N PHE A 370 21.62 3.07 34.68
CA PHE A 370 22.64 4.02 34.19
C PHE A 370 23.93 3.32 33.81
N PHE A 371 24.43 2.46 34.70
CA PHE A 371 25.61 1.65 34.45
C PHE A 371 25.48 0.84 33.16
N TRP A 372 24.35 0.16 32.97
CA TRP A 372 24.07 -0.66 31.80
C TRP A 372 23.90 0.18 30.53
N LYS A 373 23.26 1.36 30.62
CA LYS A 373 23.09 2.29 29.51
C LYS A 373 24.43 2.77 28.97
N VAL A 374 25.33 3.18 29.86
CA VAL A 374 26.67 3.64 29.47
C VAL A 374 27.50 2.48 28.93
N LEU A 375 27.46 1.30 29.56
CA LEU A 375 28.16 0.12 29.10
C LEU A 375 27.74 -0.28 27.68
N PHE A 376 26.42 -0.30 27.40
CA PHE A 376 25.90 -0.67 26.09
C PHE A 376 26.01 0.45 25.04
N ALA A 377 26.22 1.70 25.42
CA ALA A 377 26.53 2.78 24.47
C ALA A 377 27.90 2.58 23.76
N PHE A 378 28.79 1.75 24.32
CA PHE A 378 30.02 1.33 23.64
C PHE A 378 29.77 0.33 22.49
N VAL A 379 28.56 -0.24 22.39
CA VAL A 379 28.21 -1.09 21.25
C VAL A 379 28.00 -0.18 20.04
N PRO A 380 28.70 -0.41 18.91
CA PRO A 380 28.63 0.47 17.76
C PRO A 380 27.22 0.47 17.14
N PRO A 381 26.77 1.58 16.52
CA PRO A 381 25.46 1.65 15.87
C PRO A 381 25.32 0.69 14.69
N THR A 382 24.09 0.22 14.46
CA THR A 382 23.72 -0.71 13.37
C THR A 382 23.93 -0.12 11.97
N SER A 383 24.08 1.20 11.86
CA SER A 383 24.42 1.89 10.61
C SER A 383 25.86 1.63 10.14
N MET A 384 26.75 1.17 11.03
CA MET A 384 28.14 0.87 10.70
C MET A 384 28.27 -0.55 10.13
N ALA A 385 28.98 -0.69 9.00
CA ALA A 385 29.30 -1.97 8.38
C ALA A 385 28.08 -2.90 8.17
N GLY A 386 26.91 -2.32 7.85
CA GLY A 386 25.68 -3.08 7.63
C GLY A 386 25.20 -3.86 8.85
N GLY A 387 25.54 -3.42 10.07
CA GLY A 387 25.13 -4.03 11.34
C GLY A 387 26.01 -5.18 11.83
N TRP A 388 26.95 -5.66 11.02
CA TRP A 388 27.84 -6.77 11.40
C TRP A 388 28.77 -6.40 12.57
N LEU A 389 29.25 -5.15 12.61
CA LEU A 389 30.12 -4.69 13.69
C LEU A 389 29.38 -4.67 15.03
N THR A 390 28.15 -4.15 15.04
CA THR A 390 27.23 -4.18 16.19
C THR A 390 26.99 -5.61 16.66
N PHE A 391 26.72 -6.52 15.71
CA PHE A 391 26.46 -7.92 16.01
C PHE A 391 27.62 -8.59 16.76
N PHE A 392 28.85 -8.53 16.24
CA PHE A 392 29.99 -9.18 16.90
C PHE A 392 30.37 -8.53 18.23
N VAL A 393 30.34 -7.20 18.32
CA VAL A 393 30.65 -6.49 19.57
C VAL A 393 29.60 -6.79 20.63
N SER A 394 28.31 -6.77 20.28
CA SER A 394 27.25 -7.11 21.23
C SER A 394 27.36 -8.56 21.72
N LEU A 395 27.69 -9.52 20.85
CA LEU A 395 27.92 -10.91 21.22
C LEU A 395 29.03 -11.06 22.26
N PHE A 396 30.14 -10.32 22.08
CA PHE A 396 31.25 -10.30 23.04
C PHE A 396 30.84 -9.72 24.40
N PHE A 397 30.13 -8.59 24.41
CA PHE A 397 29.65 -7.97 25.65
C PHE A 397 28.66 -8.88 26.39
N ILE A 398 27.75 -9.53 25.68
CA ILE A 398 26.81 -10.50 26.27
C ILE A 398 27.59 -11.67 26.89
N ALA A 399 28.56 -12.25 26.17
CA ALA A 399 29.39 -13.33 26.69
C ALA A 399 30.15 -12.93 27.97
N LEU A 400 30.80 -11.76 27.96
CA LEU A 400 31.51 -11.23 29.13
C LEU A 400 30.56 -11.01 30.31
N LEU A 401 29.39 -10.42 30.07
CA LEU A 401 28.41 -10.11 31.11
C LEU A 401 27.82 -11.39 31.71
N THR A 402 27.51 -12.39 30.89
CA THR A 402 27.05 -13.70 31.40
C THR A 402 28.10 -14.40 32.26
N ALA A 403 29.39 -14.29 31.91
CA ALA A 403 30.47 -14.83 32.73
C ALA A 403 30.57 -14.11 34.08
N VAL A 404 30.55 -12.76 34.07
CA VAL A 404 30.61 -11.96 35.31
C VAL A 404 29.40 -12.21 36.20
N VAL A 405 28.19 -12.27 35.64
CA VAL A 405 26.96 -12.56 36.41
C VAL A 405 27.02 -13.97 37.01
N GLY A 406 27.51 -14.96 36.28
CA GLY A 406 27.73 -16.32 36.77
C GLY A 406 28.69 -16.35 37.96
N ASP A 407 29.85 -15.70 37.83
CA ASP A 407 30.88 -15.66 38.88
C ASP A 407 30.40 -14.90 40.13
N VAL A 408 29.75 -13.76 39.95
CA VAL A 408 29.20 -12.96 41.06
C VAL A 408 28.11 -13.75 41.79
N ALA A 409 27.22 -14.43 41.06
CA ALA A 409 26.19 -15.27 41.66
C ALA A 409 26.80 -16.43 42.45
N ALA A 410 27.84 -17.09 41.93
CA ALA A 410 28.54 -18.16 42.63
C ALA A 410 29.23 -17.66 43.91
N ILE A 411 29.95 -16.54 43.85
CA ILE A 411 30.61 -15.92 45.02
C ILE A 411 29.58 -15.51 46.07
N PHE A 412 28.46 -14.91 45.65
CA PHE A 412 27.37 -14.52 46.53
C PHE A 412 26.74 -15.75 47.22
N GLY A 413 26.49 -16.82 46.45
CA GLY A 413 25.99 -18.09 46.98
C GLY A 413 26.90 -18.66 48.07
N CYS A 414 28.22 -18.68 47.82
CA CYS A 414 29.22 -19.10 48.80
C CYS A 414 29.19 -18.22 50.07
N LEU A 415 29.06 -16.90 49.92
CA LEU A 415 29.11 -15.95 51.03
C LEU A 415 27.88 -16.03 51.94
N VAL A 416 26.70 -16.30 51.34
CA VAL A 416 25.43 -16.46 52.07
C VAL A 416 25.26 -17.90 52.60
N GLY A 417 26.10 -18.85 52.16
CA GLY A 417 25.98 -20.27 52.54
C GLY A 417 24.86 -21.01 51.82
N LEU A 418 24.53 -20.57 50.59
CA LEU A 418 23.56 -21.24 49.73
C LEU A 418 24.20 -22.45 49.05
N LYS A 419 23.45 -23.56 48.93
CA LYS A 419 23.89 -24.71 48.13
C LYS A 419 24.00 -24.31 46.66
N ASP A 420 24.98 -24.86 45.96
CA ASP A 420 25.25 -24.57 44.54
C ASP A 420 24.00 -24.74 43.65
N SER A 421 23.20 -25.77 43.91
CA SER A 421 21.95 -26.02 43.19
C SER A 421 20.92 -24.90 43.37
N ILE A 422 20.81 -24.34 44.58
CA ILE A 422 19.88 -23.24 44.89
C ILE A 422 20.38 -21.94 44.29
N THR A 423 21.67 -21.64 44.43
CA THR A 423 22.31 -20.48 43.80
C THR A 423 22.10 -20.49 42.29
N ALA A 424 22.21 -21.67 41.66
CA ALA A 424 22.01 -21.84 40.22
C ALA A 424 20.55 -21.56 39.80
N ILE A 425 19.56 -22.16 40.46
CA ILE A 425 18.15 -21.99 40.06
C ILE A 425 17.56 -20.61 40.43
N SER A 426 18.14 -19.88 41.40
CA SER A 426 17.64 -18.58 41.84
C SER A 426 18.33 -17.41 41.15
N PHE A 427 19.67 -17.30 41.27
CA PHE A 427 20.40 -16.12 40.85
C PHE A 427 20.96 -16.26 39.45
N VAL A 428 21.57 -17.41 39.14
CA VAL A 428 22.16 -17.65 37.82
C VAL A 428 21.06 -17.73 36.77
N ALA A 429 20.03 -18.55 36.99
CA ALA A 429 18.92 -18.72 36.05
C ALA A 429 18.14 -17.42 35.80
N LEU A 430 17.91 -16.61 36.85
CA LEU A 430 17.26 -15.30 36.71
C LEU A 430 18.14 -14.35 35.89
N GLY A 431 19.44 -14.28 36.19
CA GLY A 431 20.39 -13.41 35.50
C GLY A 431 20.53 -13.73 34.02
N THR A 432 20.56 -15.01 33.64
CA THR A 432 20.71 -15.44 32.24
C THR A 432 19.41 -15.38 31.45
N SER A 433 18.24 -15.60 32.08
CA SER A 433 16.95 -15.67 31.38
C SER A 433 16.24 -14.33 31.26
N LEU A 434 16.59 -13.33 32.08
CA LEU A 434 16.00 -11.99 32.01
C LEU A 434 16.25 -11.28 30.66
N PRO A 435 17.49 -11.25 30.11
CA PRO A 435 17.73 -10.68 28.79
C PRO A 435 16.86 -11.32 27.70
N ASP A 436 16.77 -12.65 27.69
CA ASP A 436 15.95 -13.39 26.74
C ASP A 436 14.46 -13.08 26.88
N THR A 437 13.99 -12.90 28.13
CA THR A 437 12.60 -12.51 28.42
C THR A 437 12.30 -11.12 27.85
N PHE A 438 13.19 -10.15 28.05
CA PHE A 438 13.00 -8.80 27.51
C PHE A 438 13.09 -8.75 25.99
N ALA A 439 14.06 -9.45 25.40
CA ALA A 439 14.20 -9.56 23.95
C ALA A 439 12.94 -10.18 23.32
N SER A 440 12.41 -11.27 23.90
CA SER A 440 11.19 -11.93 23.43
C SER A 440 9.95 -11.05 23.60
N MET A 441 9.88 -10.27 24.70
CA MET A 441 8.79 -9.30 24.90
C MET A 441 8.84 -8.19 23.85
N ILE A 442 10.03 -7.67 23.53
CA ILE A 442 10.20 -6.62 22.52
C ILE A 442 9.81 -7.16 21.14
N ALA A 443 10.28 -8.36 20.78
CA ALA A 443 9.89 -9.04 19.55
C ALA A 443 8.35 -9.16 19.46
N ALA A 444 7.70 -9.71 20.49
CA ALA A 444 6.25 -9.91 20.52
C ALA A 444 5.42 -8.61 20.45
N LYS A 445 5.98 -7.46 20.85
CA LYS A 445 5.28 -6.16 20.79
C LYS A 445 5.43 -5.46 19.45
N ASN A 446 6.54 -5.73 18.76
CA ASN A 446 6.91 -5.04 17.53
C ASN A 446 6.46 -5.80 16.27
N SER A 447 6.13 -7.09 16.39
CA SER A 447 5.63 -7.91 15.29
C SER A 447 4.11 -8.12 15.37
N LYS A 448 3.47 -8.28 14.21
CA LYS A 448 2.04 -8.60 14.11
C LYS A 448 1.73 -10.03 14.59
N SER A 449 2.68 -10.95 14.44
CA SER A 449 2.61 -12.34 14.89
C SER A 449 3.64 -12.62 15.98
N ALA A 450 3.44 -13.67 16.76
CA ALA A 450 4.39 -14.08 17.80
C ALA A 450 5.64 -14.82 17.25
N ASP A 451 5.78 -14.91 15.93
CA ASP A 451 6.80 -15.75 15.27
C ASP A 451 8.23 -15.33 15.63
N ASP A 452 8.49 -14.02 15.67
CA ASP A 452 9.82 -13.49 16.03
C ASP A 452 10.17 -13.82 17.49
N ALA A 453 9.19 -13.75 18.39
CA ALA A 453 9.39 -14.13 19.79
C ALA A 453 9.59 -15.65 19.93
N ILE A 454 8.86 -16.46 19.17
CA ILE A 454 9.04 -17.92 19.14
C ILE A 454 10.44 -18.26 18.62
N GLY A 455 10.90 -17.59 17.56
CA GLY A 455 12.25 -17.74 17.00
C GLY A 455 13.33 -17.43 18.03
N ASN A 456 13.18 -16.31 18.75
CA ASN A 456 14.12 -15.92 19.81
C ASN A 456 14.16 -16.94 20.96
N ILE A 457 12.99 -17.35 21.48
CA ILE A 457 12.90 -18.33 22.57
C ILE A 457 13.49 -19.68 22.15
N THR A 458 13.18 -20.14 20.94
CA THR A 458 13.68 -21.42 20.41
C THR A 458 15.18 -21.37 20.20
N GLY A 459 15.70 -20.25 19.68
CA GLY A 459 17.14 -20.01 19.51
C GLY A 459 17.89 -20.03 20.85
N SER A 460 17.43 -19.24 21.83
CA SER A 460 18.04 -19.19 23.17
C SER A 460 18.03 -20.57 23.85
N ASN A 461 16.89 -21.28 23.86
CA ASN A 461 16.83 -22.61 24.46
C ASN A 461 17.74 -23.62 23.75
N SER A 462 17.85 -23.54 22.43
CA SER A 462 18.75 -24.41 21.67
C SER A 462 20.20 -24.19 22.07
N VAL A 463 20.63 -22.93 22.21
CA VAL A 463 21.99 -22.61 22.65
C VAL A 463 22.21 -23.03 24.10
N ASN A 464 21.31 -22.66 25.02
CA ASN A 464 21.48 -22.95 26.45
C ASN A 464 21.49 -24.45 26.76
N VAL A 465 20.63 -25.23 26.11
CA VAL A 465 20.52 -26.68 26.37
C VAL A 465 21.53 -27.47 25.55
N PHE A 466 21.57 -27.31 24.22
CA PHE A 466 22.43 -28.15 23.37
C PHE A 466 23.89 -27.72 23.41
N LEU A 467 24.18 -26.42 23.31
CA LEU A 467 25.56 -25.93 23.34
C LEU A 467 26.06 -25.70 24.77
N GLY A 468 25.22 -25.16 25.65
CA GLY A 468 25.57 -24.84 27.03
C GLY A 468 25.80 -26.07 27.89
N LEU A 469 24.84 -27.01 27.93
CA LEU A 469 24.96 -28.24 28.73
C LEU A 469 25.42 -29.44 27.88
N GLY A 470 24.87 -29.60 26.68
CA GLY A 470 25.11 -30.76 25.82
C GLY A 470 26.55 -30.89 25.35
N LEU A 471 27.19 -29.79 24.90
CA LEU A 471 28.57 -29.83 24.42
C LEU A 471 29.58 -30.16 25.53
N PRO A 472 29.56 -29.56 26.74
CA PRO A 472 30.42 -30.00 27.83
C PRO A 472 30.22 -31.46 28.23
N TRP A 473 28.97 -31.94 28.24
CA TRP A 473 28.68 -33.36 28.53
C TRP A 473 29.24 -34.29 27.44
N LEU A 474 29.15 -33.90 26.17
CA LEU A 474 29.74 -34.63 25.06
C LEU A 474 31.27 -34.67 25.16
N VAL A 475 31.90 -33.53 25.43
CA VAL A 475 33.36 -33.43 25.61
C VAL A 475 33.81 -34.27 26.81
N ALA A 476 33.08 -34.21 27.92
CA ALA A 476 33.35 -35.03 29.10
C ALA A 476 33.21 -36.52 28.77
N ALA A 477 32.12 -36.94 28.12
CA ALA A 477 31.91 -38.32 27.73
C ALA A 477 33.06 -38.85 26.84
N ILE A 478 33.46 -38.08 25.82
CA ILE A 478 34.60 -38.43 24.95
C ILE A 478 35.89 -38.53 25.76
N TYR A 479 36.14 -37.59 26.68
CA TYR A 479 37.33 -37.59 27.52
C TYR A 479 37.39 -38.84 28.41
N TRP A 480 36.31 -39.16 29.11
CA TRP A 480 36.26 -40.33 30.02
C TRP A 480 36.33 -41.65 29.26
N GLU A 481 35.71 -41.74 28.09
CA GLU A 481 35.86 -42.87 27.16
C GLU A 481 37.32 -43.03 26.70
N SER A 482 38.01 -41.92 26.37
CA SER A 482 39.44 -41.96 25.99
C SER A 482 40.35 -42.47 27.12
N LYS A 483 39.88 -42.39 28.37
CA LYS A 483 40.58 -42.91 29.56
C LYS A 483 40.13 -44.31 29.96
N ASN A 484 39.19 -44.93 29.24
CA ASN A 484 38.54 -46.19 29.60
C ASN A 484 37.97 -46.19 31.04
N LEU A 485 37.39 -45.07 31.46
CA LEU A 485 36.81 -44.90 32.79
C LEU A 485 35.32 -44.54 32.68
N PRO A 486 34.46 -45.05 33.58
CA PRO A 486 33.04 -44.78 33.52
C PRO A 486 32.73 -43.32 33.90
N PHE A 487 32.01 -42.60 33.04
CA PHE A 487 31.48 -41.28 33.34
C PHE A 487 30.17 -41.38 34.13
N THR A 488 30.22 -41.15 35.45
CA THR A 488 29.05 -41.22 36.33
C THR A 488 28.63 -39.83 36.81
N VAL A 489 27.38 -39.44 36.53
CA VAL A 489 26.79 -38.16 36.94
C VAL A 489 25.71 -38.41 37.99
N LYS A 490 25.82 -37.77 39.16
CA LYS A 490 24.81 -37.87 40.22
C LYS A 490 23.63 -36.95 39.92
N ALA A 491 22.41 -37.49 39.91
CA ALA A 491 21.20 -36.72 39.60
C ALA A 491 20.84 -35.66 40.67
N GLY A 492 21.27 -35.84 41.93
CA GLY A 492 21.07 -34.85 42.99
C GLY A 492 19.60 -34.50 43.25
N ASP A 493 19.33 -33.21 43.42
CA ASP A 493 18.01 -32.60 43.63
C ASP A 493 17.26 -32.26 42.32
N LEU A 494 17.84 -32.60 41.17
CA LEU A 494 17.33 -32.22 39.86
C LEU A 494 15.95 -32.81 39.57
N SER A 495 15.73 -34.08 39.91
CA SER A 495 14.46 -34.78 39.65
C SER A 495 13.27 -34.09 40.33
N PHE A 496 13.43 -33.73 41.61
CA PHE A 496 12.41 -33.01 42.36
C PHE A 496 12.17 -31.60 41.79
N SER A 497 13.25 -30.86 41.50
CA SER A 497 13.16 -29.51 40.95
C SER A 497 12.43 -29.50 39.61
N VAL A 498 12.72 -30.45 38.72
CA VAL A 498 12.05 -30.59 37.42
C VAL A 498 10.56 -30.91 37.59
N LEU A 499 10.20 -31.75 38.55
CA LEU A 499 8.79 -32.05 38.84
C LEU A 499 8.02 -30.80 39.29
N VAL A 500 8.55 -30.08 40.29
CA VAL A 500 7.91 -28.86 40.80
C VAL A 500 7.79 -27.81 39.69
N PHE A 501 8.85 -27.62 38.91
CA PHE A 501 8.83 -26.71 37.76
C PHE A 501 7.75 -27.10 36.74
N SER A 502 7.63 -28.39 36.40
CA SER A 502 6.63 -28.89 35.46
C SER A 502 5.20 -28.60 35.93
N VAL A 503 4.93 -28.77 37.23
CA VAL A 503 3.63 -28.43 37.84
C VAL A 503 3.37 -26.93 37.73
N CYS A 504 4.35 -26.09 38.07
CA CYS A 504 4.24 -24.63 37.93
C CYS A 504 3.97 -24.22 36.48
N CYS A 505 4.62 -24.85 35.49
CA CYS A 505 4.39 -24.60 34.07
C CYS A 505 2.98 -24.97 33.62
N VAL A 506 2.45 -26.12 34.05
CA VAL A 506 1.07 -26.54 33.73
C VAL A 506 0.05 -25.55 34.31
N LEU A 507 0.24 -25.14 35.57
CA LEU A 507 -0.60 -24.11 36.19
C LEU A 507 -0.51 -22.78 35.44
N GLY A 508 0.69 -22.38 35.06
CA GLY A 508 0.93 -21.15 34.32
C GLY A 508 0.27 -21.14 32.94
N MET A 509 0.46 -22.21 32.15
CA MET A 509 -0.19 -22.37 30.85
C MET A 509 -1.71 -22.41 30.96
N SER A 510 -2.24 -23.09 32.00
CA SER A 510 -3.68 -23.14 32.24
C SER A 510 -4.26 -21.74 32.45
N VAL A 511 -3.56 -20.87 33.21
CA VAL A 511 -3.97 -19.47 33.38
C VAL A 511 -3.96 -18.71 32.05
N LEU A 512 -2.93 -18.87 31.22
CA LEU A 512 -2.86 -18.22 29.90
C LEU A 512 -3.99 -18.66 28.97
N ILE A 513 -4.30 -19.97 28.94
CA ILE A 513 -5.42 -20.52 28.17
C ILE A 513 -6.76 -19.97 28.68
N ILE A 514 -6.97 -19.92 30.01
CA ILE A 514 -8.19 -19.35 30.59
C ILE A 514 -8.36 -17.87 30.20
N ARG A 515 -7.27 -17.09 30.24
CA ARG A 515 -7.27 -15.66 29.86
C ARG A 515 -7.69 -15.44 28.41
N ARG A 516 -7.40 -16.38 27.52
CA ARG A 516 -7.80 -16.34 26.11
C ARG A 516 -9.31 -16.43 25.91
N PHE A 517 -10.03 -17.19 26.75
CA PHE A 517 -11.45 -17.47 26.54
C PHE A 517 -12.41 -16.70 27.46
N VAL A 518 -11.94 -16.23 28.62
CA VAL A 518 -12.80 -15.62 29.63
C VAL A 518 -12.88 -14.10 29.48
N GLY A 519 -14.10 -13.57 29.41
CA GLY A 519 -14.38 -12.14 29.18
C GLY A 519 -13.79 -11.20 30.24
N PHE A 520 -13.69 -11.64 31.51
CA PHE A 520 -13.06 -10.86 32.58
C PHE A 520 -11.61 -10.48 32.27
N PHE A 521 -10.87 -11.32 31.54
CA PHE A 521 -9.48 -11.06 31.16
C PHE A 521 -9.36 -10.29 29.83
N GLY A 522 -10.48 -9.85 29.25
CA GLY A 522 -10.52 -9.16 27.96
C GLY A 522 -10.28 -10.07 26.75
N LYS A 523 -10.42 -11.39 26.91
CA LYS A 523 -10.11 -12.41 25.87
C LYS A 523 -8.70 -12.27 25.29
N ALA A 524 -7.76 -11.80 26.10
CA ALA A 524 -6.39 -11.51 25.70
C ALA A 524 -5.42 -12.43 26.46
N GLU A 525 -4.65 -13.23 25.70
CA GLU A 525 -3.62 -14.10 26.24
C GLU A 525 -2.48 -13.26 26.85
N LEU A 526 -2.00 -12.27 26.10
CA LEU A 526 -1.02 -11.26 26.53
C LEU A 526 -1.71 -9.91 26.71
N GLY A 527 -1.51 -9.26 27.86
CA GLY A 527 -2.06 -7.92 28.14
C GLY A 527 -3.46 -7.93 28.75
N GLY A 528 -4.42 -7.26 28.12
CA GLY A 528 -5.79 -7.12 28.62
C GLY A 528 -5.97 -6.05 29.71
N PRO A 529 -7.13 -6.03 30.38
CA PRO A 529 -7.49 -4.99 31.36
C PRO A 529 -6.51 -4.94 32.54
N THR A 530 -6.32 -3.74 33.10
CA THR A 530 -5.26 -3.44 34.07
C THR A 530 -5.30 -4.33 35.31
N ILE A 531 -6.48 -4.48 35.93
CA ILE A 531 -6.66 -5.28 37.16
C ILE A 531 -6.33 -6.77 36.94
N PRO A 532 -6.98 -7.49 36.00
CA PRO A 532 -6.68 -8.91 35.75
C PRO A 532 -5.26 -9.16 35.28
N LYS A 533 -4.63 -8.19 34.58
CA LYS A 533 -3.22 -8.25 34.22
C LYS A 533 -2.34 -8.32 35.47
N TYR A 534 -2.49 -7.40 36.42
CA TYR A 534 -1.67 -7.39 37.64
C TYR A 534 -1.93 -8.61 38.53
N LEU A 535 -3.18 -9.08 38.65
CA LEU A 535 -3.50 -10.28 39.42
C LEU A 535 -2.78 -11.52 38.88
N CYS A 536 -2.79 -11.73 37.56
CA CYS A 536 -2.06 -12.84 36.96
C CYS A 536 -0.54 -12.68 37.09
N SER A 537 -0.01 -11.46 36.95
CA SER A 537 1.43 -11.21 37.18
C SER A 537 1.85 -11.58 38.60
N VAL A 538 1.08 -11.21 39.61
CA VAL A 538 1.34 -11.59 41.00
C VAL A 538 1.29 -13.11 41.17
N PHE A 539 0.32 -13.78 40.55
CA PHE A 539 0.22 -15.24 40.59
C PHE A 539 1.46 -15.94 39.98
N PHE A 540 1.97 -15.47 38.83
CA PHE A 540 3.18 -16.02 38.23
C PHE A 540 4.42 -15.83 39.12
N VAL A 541 4.54 -14.66 39.76
CA VAL A 541 5.62 -14.41 40.73
C VAL A 541 5.51 -15.35 41.93
N LEU A 542 4.30 -15.59 42.43
CA LEU A 542 4.07 -16.55 43.53
C LEU A 542 4.39 -17.99 43.12
N LEU A 543 4.10 -18.41 41.88
CA LEU A 543 4.51 -19.72 41.37
C LEU A 543 6.04 -19.85 41.35
N TRP A 544 6.75 -18.82 40.91
CA TRP A 544 8.22 -18.81 40.89
C TRP A 544 8.81 -18.86 42.31
N ILE A 545 8.30 -18.06 43.24
CA ILE A 545 8.70 -18.10 44.65
C ILE A 545 8.41 -19.50 45.24
N GLY A 546 7.24 -20.06 44.95
CA GLY A 546 6.86 -21.41 45.37
C GLY A 546 7.83 -22.48 44.86
N TYR A 547 8.22 -22.41 43.59
CA TYR A 547 9.26 -23.27 43.01
C TYR A 547 10.58 -23.15 43.78
N LEU A 548 11.09 -21.94 43.99
CA LEU A 548 12.35 -21.72 44.71
C LEU A 548 12.30 -22.23 46.15
N VAL A 549 11.21 -21.97 46.87
CA VAL A 549 11.03 -22.41 48.26
C VAL A 549 10.98 -23.93 48.36
N LEU A 550 10.17 -24.60 47.53
CA LEU A 550 10.04 -26.06 47.57
C LEU A 550 11.36 -26.74 47.19
N SER A 551 12.02 -26.30 46.12
CA SER A 551 13.33 -26.82 45.71
C SER A 551 14.39 -26.57 46.78
N SER A 552 14.36 -25.42 47.47
CA SER A 552 15.25 -25.13 48.60
C SER A 552 14.99 -26.07 49.79
N LEU A 553 13.73 -26.24 50.19
CA LEU A 553 13.38 -27.12 51.31
C LEU A 553 13.81 -28.57 51.06
N GLN A 554 13.69 -29.06 49.81
CA GLN A 554 14.19 -30.38 49.45
C GLN A 554 15.72 -30.41 49.44
N ALA A 555 16.39 -29.42 48.85
CA ALA A 555 17.85 -29.37 48.80
C ALA A 555 18.46 -29.36 50.21
N TYR A 556 17.84 -28.69 51.18
CA TYR A 556 18.28 -28.68 52.59
C TYR A 556 17.78 -29.88 53.41
N GLY A 557 17.01 -30.81 52.82
CA GLY A 557 16.59 -32.06 53.47
C GLY A 557 15.36 -31.95 54.37
N TYR A 558 14.62 -30.83 54.33
CA TYR A 558 13.35 -30.67 55.06
C TYR A 558 12.20 -31.42 54.38
N ILE A 559 12.30 -31.67 53.07
CA ILE A 559 11.37 -32.49 52.30
C ILE A 559 12.09 -33.77 51.87
N ALA A 560 11.57 -34.91 52.29
CA ALA A 560 12.08 -36.21 51.85
C ALA A 560 11.64 -36.48 50.40
N TRP A 561 12.61 -36.73 49.52
CA TRP A 561 12.38 -37.13 48.14
C TRP A 561 13.35 -38.25 47.78
N SER A 562 12.84 -39.45 47.48
CA SER A 562 13.64 -40.52 46.91
C SER A 562 13.55 -40.43 45.39
N SER A 563 14.66 -40.08 44.74
CA SER A 563 14.82 -40.15 43.29
C SER A 563 14.88 -41.58 42.79
#